data_AF-A2ELH3-F1
#
_entry.id   AF-A2ELH3-F1
#
_cell.length_a   1.000
_cell.length_b   1.000
_cell.length_c   1.000
_cell.angle_alpha   90.00
_cell.angle_beta   90.00
_cell.angle_gamma   90.00
#
_symmetry.space_group_name_H-M   'P 1'
#
loop_
_entity.id
_entity.type
_entity.pdbx_description
1 polymer ?
#
loop_
_entity_poly.entity_id
_entity_poly.type
_entity_poly.pdbx_seq_one_letter_code
_entity_poly.pdbx_strand_id
1 'polypeptide(L)'
;MDFDAYFQATEEAFAQEKEDMLMKLEKKHEYWKNASELDQKLIDRCKEMLYLKRMVGKGHLQILRTKEECLHMQLKNSQLRFHIRQLQKEIDRLIPFSHTQVPSTEYIMSLDRAVFKAPPHAKETEADEEHMKDIQRIHKLWENLCDQQAKVFAEETLHQQEDSEQWDKFTESVQMQNANAHKMIDKTLADILGRHLSLKSSNEDMVKSGEERANSLERKLNRLKKRVEKTMTSLNNKKGQDKILAQREANKLTKELKRRVQFMENVNQQMADEIQEDIGELQDDEDDLLDDIDELNKKISTYNLKNKELNDEGKQKLENFQAQLNALISAAAAIKDTPLQEQINIIGAVSTAVGAHGKAATAAERIKHKVAYLNKRLENQMADLQLI
;
A
#
# COMPACT_ATOMS: atom_id res chain seq x y z
N MET A 1 -3.54 9.89 16.85
CA MET A 1 -4.59 10.40 15.96
C MET A 1 -4.48 9.62 14.67
N ASP A 2 -5.57 8.99 14.26
CA ASP A 2 -5.62 8.16 13.06
C ASP A 2 -5.69 9.08 11.83
N PHE A 3 -4.73 8.96 10.91
CA PHE A 3 -4.57 9.90 9.80
C PHE A 3 -5.77 9.86 8.84
N ASP A 4 -6.34 8.68 8.66
CA ASP A 4 -7.52 8.45 7.81
C ASP A 4 -8.77 9.10 8.38
N ALA A 5 -8.93 9.09 9.71
CA ALA A 5 -10.05 9.75 10.38
C ALA A 5 -9.97 11.28 10.27
N TYR A 6 -8.76 11.86 10.31
CA TYR A 6 -8.57 13.30 10.08
C TYR A 6 -8.87 13.66 8.61
N PHE A 7 -8.43 12.84 7.66
CA PHE A 7 -8.64 13.08 6.23
C PHE A 7 -10.13 13.02 5.85
N GLN A 8 -10.87 12.01 6.33
CA GLN A 8 -12.31 11.91 6.15
C GLN A 8 -13.06 13.11 6.77
N ALA A 9 -12.71 13.50 8.00
CA ALA A 9 -13.32 14.66 8.64
C ALA A 9 -13.09 15.97 7.86
N THR A 10 -11.91 16.13 7.25
CA THR A 10 -11.65 17.29 6.37
C THR A 10 -12.41 17.22 5.04
N GLU A 11 -12.53 16.05 4.41
CA GLU A 11 -13.35 15.88 3.19
C GLU A 11 -14.82 16.16 3.43
N GLU A 12 -15.38 15.64 4.53
CA GLU A 12 -16.76 15.89 4.94
C GLU A 12 -17.00 17.38 5.22
N ALA A 13 -16.07 18.05 5.90
CA ALA A 13 -16.16 19.50 6.15
C ALA A 13 -16.15 20.33 4.86
N PHE A 14 -15.28 19.99 3.89
CA PHE A 14 -15.24 20.66 2.59
C PHE A 14 -16.50 20.38 1.75
N ALA A 15 -17.03 19.15 1.80
CA ALA A 15 -18.27 18.81 1.12
C ALA A 15 -19.46 19.60 1.68
N GLN A 16 -19.54 19.71 3.01
CA GLN A 16 -20.58 20.43 3.71
C GLN A 16 -20.51 21.95 3.46
N GLU A 17 -19.31 22.53 3.44
CA GLU A 17 -19.10 23.95 3.11
C GLU A 17 -19.47 24.27 1.66
N LYS A 18 -19.18 23.34 0.72
CA LYS A 18 -19.62 23.44 -0.68
C LYS A 18 -21.14 23.38 -0.81
N GLU A 19 -21.78 22.46 -0.10
CA GLU A 19 -23.24 22.29 -0.12
C GLU A 19 -23.95 23.52 0.46
N ASP A 20 -23.44 24.08 1.57
CA ASP A 20 -23.91 25.34 2.14
C ASP A 20 -23.78 26.52 1.17
N MET A 21 -22.69 26.58 0.39
CA MET A 21 -22.49 27.61 -0.62
C MET A 21 -23.43 27.44 -1.82
N LEU A 22 -23.69 26.20 -2.23
CA LEU A 22 -24.68 25.90 -3.28
C LEU A 22 -26.10 26.28 -2.84
N MET A 23 -26.51 25.94 -1.61
CA MET A 23 -27.81 26.36 -1.08
C MET A 23 -27.96 27.88 -1.03
N LYS A 24 -26.90 28.62 -0.66
CA LYS A 24 -26.91 30.10 -0.68
C LYS A 24 -27.06 30.64 -2.10
N LEU A 25 -26.45 30.01 -3.10
CA LEU A 25 -26.60 30.38 -4.51
C LEU A 25 -28.02 30.13 -5.03
N GLU A 26 -28.60 28.96 -4.71
CA GLU A 26 -29.98 28.63 -5.08
C GLU A 26 -30.97 29.62 -4.47
N LYS A 27 -30.81 29.96 -3.18
CA LYS A 27 -31.66 30.96 -2.52
C LYS A 27 -31.56 32.34 -3.17
N LYS A 28 -30.36 32.75 -3.59
CA LYS A 28 -30.17 34.00 -4.35
C LYS A 28 -30.81 33.94 -5.74
N HIS A 29 -30.73 32.79 -6.40
CA HIS A 29 -31.39 32.58 -7.68
C HIS A 29 -32.92 32.66 -7.56
N GLU A 30 -33.49 32.09 -6.50
CA GLU A 30 -34.91 32.18 -6.20
C GLU A 30 -35.37 33.63 -5.95
N TYR A 31 -34.60 34.42 -5.19
CA TYR A 31 -34.89 35.84 -5.03
C TYR A 31 -34.84 36.61 -6.34
N TRP A 32 -33.88 36.32 -7.22
CA TRP A 32 -33.80 36.94 -8.54
C TRP A 32 -35.00 36.59 -9.41
N LYS A 33 -35.42 35.33 -9.40
CA LYS A 33 -36.60 34.87 -10.13
C LYS A 33 -37.87 35.57 -9.64
N ASN A 34 -38.06 35.66 -8.31
CA ASN A 34 -39.19 36.36 -7.70
C ASN A 34 -39.21 37.85 -8.05
N ALA A 35 -38.04 38.52 -8.05
CA ALA A 35 -37.92 39.92 -8.45
C ALA A 35 -38.30 40.12 -9.93
N SER A 36 -37.79 39.27 -10.82
CA SER A 36 -38.12 39.30 -12.26
C SER A 36 -39.62 39.07 -12.53
N GLU A 37 -40.24 38.14 -11.81
CA GLU A 37 -41.69 37.90 -11.91
C GLU A 37 -42.52 39.10 -11.42
N LEU A 38 -42.07 39.78 -10.35
CA LEU A 38 -42.70 41.00 -9.86
C LEU A 38 -42.57 42.16 -10.85
N ASP A 39 -41.39 42.35 -11.45
CA ASP A 39 -41.17 43.36 -12.49
C ASP A 39 -42.06 43.12 -13.70
N GLN A 40 -42.19 41.87 -14.15
CA GLN A 40 -43.08 41.52 -15.25
C GLN A 40 -44.55 41.82 -14.93
N LYS A 41 -45.01 41.47 -13.71
CA LYS A 41 -46.37 41.81 -13.25
C LYS A 41 -46.61 43.32 -13.19
N LEU A 42 -45.61 44.10 -12.76
CA LEU A 42 -45.69 45.56 -12.74
C LEU A 42 -45.84 46.12 -14.16
N ILE A 43 -45.03 45.63 -15.11
CA ILE A 43 -45.10 46.04 -16.52
C ILE A 43 -46.49 45.77 -17.10
N ASP A 44 -47.04 44.58 -16.84
CA ASP A 44 -48.35 44.20 -17.37
C ASP A 44 -49.47 45.05 -16.75
N ARG A 45 -49.38 45.36 -15.45
CA ARG A 45 -50.33 46.27 -14.79
C ARG A 45 -50.26 47.70 -15.34
N CYS A 46 -49.06 48.21 -15.62
CA CYS A 46 -48.88 49.51 -16.27
C CYS A 46 -49.52 49.55 -17.66
N LYS A 47 -49.39 48.47 -18.45
CA LYS A 47 -50.05 48.37 -19.77
C LYS A 47 -51.57 48.37 -19.66
N GLU A 48 -52.14 47.61 -18.72
CA GLU A 48 -53.58 47.60 -18.45
C GLU A 48 -54.09 48.99 -18.06
N MET A 49 -53.38 49.69 -17.16
CA MET A 49 -53.74 51.04 -16.73
C MET A 49 -53.71 52.04 -17.90
N LEU A 50 -52.69 51.98 -18.76
CA LEU A 50 -52.61 52.80 -19.97
C LEU A 50 -53.72 52.51 -20.98
N TYR A 51 -54.20 51.26 -21.04
CA TYR A 51 -55.33 50.88 -21.88
C TYR A 51 -56.65 51.44 -21.32
N LEU A 52 -56.90 51.26 -20.02
CA LEU A 52 -58.09 51.79 -19.35
C LEU A 52 -58.17 53.32 -19.44
N LYS A 53 -57.04 54.02 -19.22
CA LYS A 53 -56.95 55.47 -19.38
C LYS A 53 -57.35 55.92 -20.79
N ARG A 54 -56.86 55.23 -21.83
CA ARG A 54 -57.23 55.50 -23.23
C ARG A 54 -58.71 55.26 -23.51
N MET A 55 -59.32 54.25 -22.88
CA MET A 55 -60.75 53.97 -23.04
C MET A 55 -61.63 55.05 -22.40
N VAL A 56 -61.29 55.48 -21.18
CA VAL A 56 -62.05 56.52 -20.46
C VAL A 56 -62.01 57.86 -21.20
N GLY A 57 -60.82 58.31 -21.65
CA GLY A 57 -60.71 59.57 -22.41
C GLY A 57 -61.50 59.56 -23.72
N LYS A 58 -61.51 58.43 -24.44
CA LYS A 58 -62.34 58.28 -25.65
C LYS A 58 -63.84 58.32 -25.35
N GLY A 59 -64.26 57.78 -24.20
CA GLY A 59 -65.66 57.75 -23.79
C GLY A 59 -66.24 59.14 -23.55
N HIS A 60 -65.52 60.02 -22.84
CA HIS A 60 -66.01 61.37 -22.54
C HIS A 60 -66.17 62.24 -23.80
N LEU A 61 -65.18 62.20 -24.70
CA LEU A 61 -65.25 62.92 -25.98
C LEU A 61 -66.36 62.41 -26.89
N GLN A 62 -66.62 61.10 -26.87
CA GLN A 62 -67.71 60.52 -27.66
C GLN A 62 -69.08 60.93 -27.13
N ILE A 63 -69.27 61.03 -25.82
CA ILE A 63 -70.52 61.53 -25.23
C ILE A 63 -70.77 62.99 -25.62
N LEU A 64 -69.74 63.85 -25.58
CA LEU A 64 -69.86 65.25 -26.00
C LEU A 64 -70.22 65.37 -27.48
N ARG A 65 -69.58 64.57 -28.34
CA ARG A 65 -69.90 64.49 -29.77
C ARG A 65 -71.33 64.03 -30.03
N THR A 66 -71.81 62.99 -29.32
CA THR A 66 -73.20 62.53 -29.47
C THR A 66 -74.21 63.58 -29.02
N LYS A 67 -73.90 64.37 -27.98
CA LYS A 67 -74.73 65.51 -27.55
C LYS A 67 -74.77 66.61 -28.63
N GLU A 68 -73.64 66.92 -29.25
CA GLU A 68 -73.54 67.87 -30.37
C GLU A 68 -74.37 67.42 -31.58
N GLU A 69 -74.23 66.15 -31.98
CA GLU A 69 -75.01 65.54 -33.06
C GLU A 69 -76.52 65.57 -32.75
N CYS A 70 -76.92 65.34 -31.51
CA CYS A 70 -78.32 65.48 -31.09
C CYS A 70 -78.84 66.92 -31.23
N LEU A 71 -78.05 67.94 -30.88
CA LEU A 71 -78.44 69.34 -31.05
C LEU A 71 -78.56 69.73 -32.53
N HIS A 72 -77.64 69.28 -33.37
CA HIS A 72 -77.75 69.46 -34.82
C HIS A 72 -79.02 68.83 -35.40
N MET A 73 -79.38 67.63 -34.93
CA MET A 73 -80.64 67.00 -35.32
C MET A 73 -81.86 67.80 -34.83
N GLN A 74 -81.84 68.34 -33.62
CA GLN A 74 -82.91 69.19 -33.10
C GLN A 74 -83.08 70.47 -33.93
N LEU A 75 -81.98 71.13 -34.30
CA LEU A 75 -81.99 72.32 -35.17
C LEU A 75 -82.55 72.00 -36.55
N LYS A 76 -82.12 70.89 -37.16
CA LYS A 76 -82.65 70.45 -38.45
C LYS A 76 -84.14 70.14 -38.37
N ASN A 77 -84.60 69.53 -37.27
CA ASN A 77 -86.02 69.25 -37.05
C ASN A 77 -86.83 70.55 -36.88
N SER A 78 -86.33 71.55 -36.14
CA SER A 78 -87.00 72.86 -36.01
C SER A 78 -87.07 73.62 -37.34
N GLN A 79 -86.03 73.52 -38.18
CA GLN A 79 -86.04 74.08 -39.55
C GLN A 79 -87.08 73.36 -40.43
N LEU A 80 -87.12 72.04 -40.42
CA LEU A 80 -88.10 71.26 -41.18
C LEU A 80 -89.53 71.58 -40.75
N ARG A 81 -89.80 71.69 -39.44
CA ARG A 81 -91.11 72.08 -38.90
C ARG A 81 -91.53 73.46 -39.40
N PHE A 82 -90.61 74.42 -39.38
CA PHE A 82 -90.85 75.76 -39.91
C PHE A 82 -91.18 75.73 -41.41
N HIS A 83 -90.40 75.01 -42.22
CA HIS A 83 -90.69 74.87 -43.65
C HIS A 83 -92.01 74.16 -43.91
N ILE A 84 -92.37 73.13 -43.13
CA ILE A 84 -93.69 72.49 -43.22
C ILE A 84 -94.81 73.49 -42.93
N ARG A 85 -94.69 74.31 -41.88
CA ARG A 85 -95.67 75.36 -41.56
C ARG A 85 -95.75 76.43 -42.65
N GLN A 86 -94.62 76.83 -43.24
CA GLN A 86 -94.59 77.75 -44.38
C GLN A 86 -95.31 77.15 -45.60
N LEU A 87 -95.02 75.90 -45.94
CA LEU A 87 -95.66 75.20 -47.04
C LEU A 87 -97.16 75.06 -46.79
N GLN A 88 -97.58 74.72 -45.57
CA GLN A 88 -99.00 74.68 -45.18
C GLN A 88 -99.68 76.04 -45.35
N LYS A 89 -99.05 77.14 -44.90
CA LYS A 89 -99.60 78.50 -45.10
C LYS A 89 -99.74 78.87 -46.57
N GLU A 90 -98.75 78.54 -47.41
CA GLU A 90 -98.83 78.79 -48.85
C GLU A 90 -99.90 77.91 -49.51
N ILE A 91 -100.03 76.65 -49.09
CA ILE A 91 -101.12 75.77 -49.52
C ILE A 91 -102.47 76.41 -49.13
N ASP A 92 -102.67 76.78 -47.87
CA ASP A 92 -103.91 77.40 -47.37
C ASP A 92 -104.26 78.69 -48.12
N ARG A 93 -103.25 79.51 -48.44
CA ARG A 93 -103.40 80.72 -49.26
C ARG A 93 -103.87 80.40 -50.67
N LEU A 94 -103.40 79.30 -51.25
CA LEU A 94 -103.69 78.89 -52.62
C LEU A 94 -104.99 78.08 -52.75
N ILE A 95 -105.49 77.47 -51.66
CA ILE A 95 -106.74 76.69 -51.63
C ILE A 95 -107.93 77.44 -52.24
N PRO A 96 -108.22 78.72 -51.91
CA PRO A 96 -109.34 79.47 -52.50
C PRO A 96 -109.27 79.67 -54.02
N PHE A 97 -108.08 79.51 -54.61
CA PHE A 97 -107.82 79.66 -56.06
C PHE A 97 -107.72 78.32 -56.78
N SER A 98 -107.93 77.20 -56.06
CA SER A 98 -107.90 75.87 -56.64
C SER A 98 -109.24 75.51 -57.28
N HIS A 99 -109.19 74.85 -58.44
CA HIS A 99 -110.40 74.48 -59.20
C HIS A 99 -111.17 73.28 -58.62
N THR A 100 -110.58 72.51 -57.71
CA THR A 100 -111.12 71.23 -57.23
C THR A 100 -111.16 71.19 -55.71
N GLN A 101 -112.36 71.35 -55.12
CA GLN A 101 -112.62 70.95 -53.74
C GLN A 101 -112.72 69.42 -53.67
N VAL A 102 -111.57 68.73 -53.62
CA VAL A 102 -111.54 67.29 -53.29
C VAL A 102 -110.56 67.07 -52.14
N PRO A 103 -110.97 66.44 -51.03
CA PRO A 103 -110.07 66.11 -49.95
C PRO A 103 -109.39 64.78 -50.28
N SER A 104 -108.18 64.82 -50.83
CA SER A 104 -107.30 63.65 -50.75
C SER A 104 -105.85 64.09 -50.71
N THR A 105 -105.05 63.24 -50.08
CA THR A 105 -103.64 63.37 -49.70
C THR A 105 -102.64 63.53 -50.87
N GLU A 106 -103.11 63.81 -52.08
CA GLU A 106 -102.29 64.04 -53.27
C GLU A 106 -102.47 65.49 -53.74
N TYR A 107 -101.48 66.34 -53.44
CA TYR A 107 -101.49 67.76 -53.79
C TYR A 107 -101.25 67.99 -55.29
N ILE A 108 -102.24 67.71 -56.13
CA ILE A 108 -102.30 68.29 -57.48
C ILE A 108 -103.30 69.45 -57.41
N MET A 109 -102.86 70.60 -56.89
CA MET A 109 -103.65 71.83 -56.97
C MET A 109 -103.52 72.44 -58.36
N SER A 110 -104.56 72.35 -59.18
CA SER A 110 -104.70 73.13 -60.41
C SER A 110 -105.23 74.53 -60.05
N LEU A 111 -104.36 75.53 -60.17
CA LEU A 111 -104.70 76.94 -59.90
C LEU A 111 -105.47 77.57 -61.06
N ASP A 112 -106.53 78.32 -60.75
CA ASP A 112 -107.24 79.14 -61.71
C ASP A 112 -106.43 80.38 -62.08
N ARG A 113 -105.84 80.35 -63.29
CA ARG A 113 -105.03 81.43 -63.83
C ARG A 113 -105.85 82.71 -64.11
N ALA A 114 -107.17 82.63 -64.24
CA ALA A 114 -108.02 83.80 -64.44
C ALA A 114 -108.25 84.59 -63.14
N VAL A 115 -108.21 83.90 -61.99
CA VAL A 115 -108.51 84.47 -60.67
C VAL A 115 -107.24 84.79 -59.88
N PHE A 116 -106.19 83.97 -60.02
CA PHE A 116 -104.93 84.17 -59.32
C PHE A 116 -104.06 85.25 -59.97
N LYS A 117 -103.92 86.41 -59.33
CA LYS A 117 -102.90 87.41 -59.67
C LYS A 117 -101.68 87.20 -58.77
N ALA A 118 -100.54 86.87 -59.36
CA ALA A 118 -99.30 86.67 -58.60
C ALA A 118 -98.96 87.94 -57.79
N PRO A 119 -98.62 87.83 -56.50
CA PRO A 119 -98.20 88.97 -55.72
C PRO A 119 -96.91 89.57 -56.30
N PRO A 120 -96.80 90.91 -56.41
CA PRO A 120 -95.53 91.54 -56.76
C PRO A 120 -94.61 91.46 -55.54
N HIS A 121 -93.50 90.75 -55.71
CA HIS A 121 -92.43 90.55 -54.73
C HIS A 121 -92.79 89.64 -53.56
N ALA A 122 -92.10 88.49 -53.49
CA ALA A 122 -92.07 87.64 -52.31
C ALA A 122 -91.52 88.49 -51.15
N LYS A 123 -92.38 88.88 -50.22
CA LYS A 123 -91.92 89.43 -48.94
C LYS A 123 -90.99 88.40 -48.31
N GLU A 124 -89.84 88.85 -47.83
CA GLU A 124 -88.94 88.02 -47.01
C GLU A 124 -89.78 87.32 -45.94
N THR A 125 -89.70 86.00 -45.91
CA THR A 125 -90.55 85.19 -45.05
C THR A 125 -90.11 85.37 -43.60
N GLU A 126 -90.85 86.14 -42.82
CA GLU A 126 -90.57 86.33 -41.40
C GLU A 126 -90.69 85.00 -40.64
N ALA A 127 -89.75 84.75 -39.72
CA ALA A 127 -89.76 83.57 -38.87
C ALA A 127 -91.00 83.58 -37.97
N ASP A 128 -91.68 82.44 -37.85
CA ASP A 128 -92.83 82.34 -36.96
C ASP A 128 -92.39 82.34 -35.48
N GLU A 129 -93.25 82.84 -34.58
CA GLU A 129 -92.93 82.94 -33.14
C GLU A 129 -92.54 81.59 -32.52
N GLU A 130 -93.10 80.50 -33.04
CA GLU A 130 -92.82 79.14 -32.58
C GLU A 130 -91.40 78.69 -32.96
N HIS A 131 -90.97 78.95 -34.21
CA HIS A 131 -89.60 78.71 -34.67
C HIS A 131 -88.62 79.58 -33.91
N MET A 132 -88.94 80.85 -33.66
CA MET A 132 -88.07 81.73 -32.86
C MET A 132 -87.87 81.21 -31.44
N LYS A 133 -88.92 80.70 -30.78
CA LYS A 133 -88.81 80.06 -29.46
C LYS A 133 -87.97 78.78 -29.51
N ASP A 134 -88.15 77.94 -30.53
CA ASP A 134 -87.37 76.72 -30.72
C ASP A 134 -85.87 77.04 -30.95
N ILE A 135 -85.56 78.02 -31.80
CA ILE A 135 -84.19 78.45 -32.07
C ILE A 135 -83.54 79.04 -30.82
N GLN A 136 -84.24 79.89 -30.06
CA GLN A 136 -83.72 80.42 -28.79
C GLN A 136 -83.42 79.32 -27.77
N ARG A 137 -84.29 78.30 -27.68
CA ARG A 137 -84.05 77.15 -26.80
C ARG A 137 -82.85 76.34 -27.23
N ILE A 138 -82.72 76.05 -28.53
CA ILE A 138 -81.60 75.28 -29.08
C ILE A 138 -80.28 76.06 -28.92
N HIS A 139 -80.29 77.37 -29.15
CA HIS A 139 -79.14 78.25 -28.92
C HIS A 139 -78.65 78.18 -27.47
N LYS A 140 -79.56 78.24 -26.50
CA LYS A 140 -79.19 78.10 -25.08
C LYS A 140 -78.60 76.72 -24.76
N LEU A 141 -79.11 75.66 -25.38
CA LEU A 141 -78.53 74.31 -25.22
C LEU A 141 -77.15 74.20 -25.86
N TRP A 142 -76.94 74.88 -26.98
CA TRP A 142 -75.65 74.98 -27.66
C TRP A 142 -74.61 75.72 -26.80
N GLU A 143 -74.95 76.89 -26.26
CA GLU A 143 -74.08 77.63 -25.33
C GLU A 143 -73.67 76.78 -24.12
N ASN A 144 -74.63 76.10 -23.49
CA ASN A 144 -74.35 75.19 -22.38
C ASN A 144 -73.43 74.03 -22.78
N LEU A 145 -73.58 73.50 -24.01
CA LEU A 145 -72.71 72.43 -24.50
C LEU A 145 -71.29 72.95 -24.75
N CYS A 146 -71.14 74.14 -25.33
CA CYS A 146 -69.84 74.78 -25.51
C CYS A 146 -69.13 75.04 -24.17
N ASP A 147 -69.87 75.50 -23.16
CA ASP A 147 -69.35 75.69 -21.80
C ASP A 147 -68.90 74.35 -21.17
N GLN A 148 -69.69 73.29 -21.35
CA GLN A 148 -69.32 71.94 -20.89
C GLN A 148 -68.09 71.41 -21.61
N GLN A 149 -68.01 71.57 -22.94
CA GLN A 149 -66.84 71.19 -23.72
C GLN A 149 -65.58 71.93 -23.25
N ALA A 150 -65.67 73.25 -23.05
CA ALA A 150 -64.55 74.06 -22.57
C ALA A 150 -64.05 73.59 -21.20
N LYS A 151 -64.95 73.27 -20.26
CA LYS A 151 -64.59 72.73 -18.93
C LYS A 151 -63.93 71.36 -19.03
N VAL A 152 -64.51 70.43 -19.79
CA VAL A 152 -63.95 69.08 -19.97
C VAL A 152 -62.58 69.15 -20.62
N PHE A 153 -62.37 69.99 -21.64
CA PHE A 153 -61.06 70.16 -22.26
C PHE A 153 -60.03 70.77 -21.30
N ALA A 154 -60.42 71.75 -20.47
CA ALA A 154 -59.52 72.32 -19.48
C ALA A 154 -59.11 71.29 -18.42
N GLU A 155 -60.08 70.50 -17.91
CA GLU A 155 -59.83 69.41 -16.97
C GLU A 155 -58.95 68.30 -17.57
N GLU A 156 -59.23 67.86 -18.81
CA GLU A 156 -58.38 66.87 -19.50
C GLU A 156 -56.97 67.38 -19.74
N THR A 157 -56.80 68.67 -20.07
CA THR A 157 -55.48 69.29 -20.25
C THR A 157 -54.70 69.33 -18.94
N LEU A 158 -55.35 69.72 -17.84
CA LEU A 158 -54.76 69.75 -16.52
C LEU A 158 -54.34 68.33 -16.08
N HIS A 159 -55.24 67.35 -16.20
CA HIS A 159 -54.92 65.96 -15.85
C HIS A 159 -53.82 65.37 -16.72
N GLN A 160 -53.75 65.73 -18.01
CA GLN A 160 -52.61 65.32 -18.86
C GLN A 160 -51.29 65.90 -18.37
N GLN A 161 -51.27 67.15 -17.92
CA GLN A 161 -50.08 67.79 -17.35
C GLN A 161 -49.68 67.13 -16.02
N GLU A 162 -50.61 66.97 -15.09
CA GLU A 162 -50.39 66.31 -13.80
C GLU A 162 -49.88 64.87 -13.98
N ASP A 163 -50.49 64.11 -14.89
CA ASP A 163 -50.06 62.75 -15.20
C ASP A 163 -48.67 62.74 -15.83
N SER A 164 -48.34 63.69 -16.72
CA SER A 164 -47.00 63.79 -17.31
C SER A 164 -45.96 64.03 -16.22
N GLU A 165 -46.21 64.97 -15.30
CA GLU A 165 -45.30 65.26 -14.19
C GLU A 165 -45.13 64.06 -13.24
N GLN A 166 -46.21 63.34 -12.94
CA GLN A 166 -46.12 62.12 -12.14
C GLN A 166 -45.33 61.03 -12.86
N TRP A 167 -45.47 60.93 -14.18
CA TRP A 167 -44.74 59.95 -14.98
C TRP A 167 -43.26 60.28 -15.10
N ASP A 168 -42.90 61.55 -15.18
CA ASP A 168 -41.51 62.00 -15.12
C ASP A 168 -40.88 61.67 -13.76
N LYS A 169 -41.57 61.99 -12.64
CA LYS A 169 -41.11 61.64 -11.29
C LYS A 169 -40.96 60.13 -11.10
N PHE A 170 -41.92 59.34 -11.59
CA PHE A 170 -41.84 57.88 -11.55
C PHE A 170 -40.66 57.36 -12.36
N THR A 171 -40.46 57.87 -13.58
CA THR A 171 -39.35 57.48 -14.47
C THR A 171 -38.00 57.79 -13.84
N GLU A 172 -37.83 59.00 -13.28
CA GLU A 172 -36.61 59.38 -12.56
C GLU A 172 -36.35 58.47 -11.34
N SER A 173 -37.39 58.20 -10.55
CA SER A 173 -37.29 57.30 -9.39
C SER A 173 -36.86 55.88 -9.81
N VAL A 174 -37.46 55.34 -10.87
CA VAL A 174 -37.11 54.01 -11.39
C VAL A 174 -35.68 54.00 -11.94
N GLN A 175 -35.28 55.02 -12.71
CA GLN A 175 -33.91 55.14 -13.21
C GLN A 175 -32.89 55.24 -12.07
N MET A 176 -33.19 56.01 -11.03
CA MET A 176 -32.32 56.15 -9.86
C MET A 176 -32.23 54.85 -9.06
N GLN A 177 -33.36 54.16 -8.82
CA GLN A 177 -33.36 52.84 -8.18
C GLN A 177 -32.55 51.82 -8.97
N ASN A 178 -32.73 51.79 -10.29
CA ASN A 178 -31.99 50.89 -11.17
C ASN A 178 -30.48 51.20 -11.15
N ALA A 179 -30.10 52.47 -11.27
CA ALA A 179 -28.70 52.89 -11.17
C ALA A 179 -28.08 52.54 -9.81
N ASN A 180 -28.83 52.68 -8.72
CA ASN A 180 -28.39 52.30 -7.38
C ASN A 180 -28.24 50.78 -7.23
N ALA A 181 -29.18 50.00 -7.79
CA ALA A 181 -29.11 48.54 -7.81
C ALA A 181 -27.88 48.06 -8.59
N HIS A 182 -27.63 48.61 -9.78
CA HIS A 182 -26.43 48.31 -10.57
C HIS A 182 -25.13 48.65 -9.81
N LYS A 183 -25.04 49.84 -9.21
CA LYS A 183 -23.88 50.21 -8.37
C LYS A 183 -23.66 49.24 -7.21
N MET A 184 -24.74 48.77 -6.57
CA MET A 184 -24.65 47.80 -5.48
C MET A 184 -24.18 46.44 -5.99
N ILE A 185 -24.72 45.98 -7.11
CA ILE A 185 -24.30 44.74 -7.79
C ILE A 185 -22.80 44.84 -8.14
N ASP A 186 -22.36 45.90 -8.80
CA ASP A 186 -20.97 46.11 -9.20
C ASP A 186 -20.03 46.11 -7.99
N LYS A 187 -20.42 46.78 -6.89
CA LYS A 187 -19.65 46.76 -5.64
C LYS A 187 -19.54 45.34 -5.07
N THR A 188 -20.65 44.60 -5.00
CA THR A 188 -20.62 43.22 -4.51
C THR A 188 -19.81 42.29 -5.41
N LEU A 189 -19.87 42.48 -6.72
CA LEU A 189 -19.04 41.73 -7.68
C LEU A 189 -17.56 42.05 -7.49
N ALA A 190 -17.21 43.33 -7.33
CA ALA A 190 -15.83 43.74 -7.06
C ALA A 190 -15.30 43.14 -5.74
N ASP A 191 -16.11 43.14 -4.68
CA ASP A 191 -15.75 42.53 -3.38
C ASP A 191 -15.54 41.01 -3.52
N ILE A 192 -16.43 40.31 -4.24
CA ILE A 192 -16.30 38.88 -4.52
C ILE A 192 -15.04 38.59 -5.34
N LEU A 193 -14.78 39.39 -6.38
CA LEU A 193 -13.63 39.23 -7.26
C LEU A 193 -12.32 39.47 -6.50
N GLY A 194 -12.28 40.48 -5.63
CA GLY A 194 -11.15 40.76 -4.75
C GLY A 194 -10.87 39.61 -3.78
N ARG A 195 -11.90 39.04 -3.15
CA ARG A 195 -11.76 37.85 -2.29
C ARG A 195 -11.27 36.64 -3.08
N HIS A 196 -11.81 36.41 -4.28
CA HIS A 196 -11.38 35.31 -5.14
C HIS A 196 -9.91 35.46 -5.55
N LEU A 197 -9.47 36.66 -5.96
CA LEU A 197 -8.06 36.91 -6.29
C LEU A 197 -7.14 36.70 -5.10
N SER A 198 -7.54 37.14 -3.91
CA SER A 198 -6.79 36.92 -2.66
C SER A 198 -6.68 35.44 -2.32
N LEU A 199 -7.80 34.69 -2.37
CA LEU A 199 -7.80 33.24 -2.13
C LEU A 199 -6.96 32.49 -3.19
N LYS A 200 -7.03 32.91 -4.46
CA LYS A 200 -6.21 32.34 -5.53
C LYS A 200 -4.73 32.56 -5.26
N SER A 201 -4.31 33.77 -4.90
CA SER A 201 -2.92 34.06 -4.53
C SER A 201 -2.47 33.22 -3.34
N SER A 202 -3.29 33.15 -2.28
CA SER A 202 -2.99 32.33 -1.10
C SER A 202 -2.84 30.85 -1.46
N ASN A 203 -3.69 30.34 -2.36
CA ASN A 203 -3.61 28.96 -2.83
C ASN A 203 -2.35 28.70 -3.66
N GLU A 204 -1.99 29.62 -4.57
CA GLU A 204 -0.75 29.53 -5.35
C GLU A 204 0.49 29.53 -4.45
N ASP A 205 0.51 30.35 -3.40
CA ASP A 205 1.61 30.38 -2.42
C ASP A 205 1.66 29.09 -1.58
N MET A 206 0.50 28.55 -1.17
CA MET A 206 0.43 27.26 -0.48
C MET A 206 0.92 26.11 -1.36
N VAL A 207 0.53 26.08 -2.64
CA VAL A 207 0.98 25.08 -3.61
C VAL A 207 2.49 25.16 -3.80
N LYS A 208 3.05 26.35 -4.02
CA LYS A 208 4.51 26.54 -4.14
C LYS A 208 5.24 26.07 -2.88
N SER A 209 4.76 26.43 -1.69
CA SER A 209 5.35 25.97 -0.42
C SER A 209 5.27 24.44 -0.26
N GLY A 210 4.16 23.84 -0.70
CA GLY A 210 3.97 22.39 -0.76
C GLY A 210 4.98 21.71 -1.69
N GLU A 211 5.18 22.25 -2.90
CA GLU A 211 6.16 21.76 -3.87
C GLU A 211 7.59 21.88 -3.35
N GLU A 212 7.96 23.00 -2.71
CA GLU A 212 9.28 23.18 -2.10
C GLU A 212 9.55 22.15 -0.99
N ARG A 213 8.56 21.89 -0.13
CA ARG A 213 8.66 20.85 0.91
C ARG A 213 8.79 19.46 0.30
N ALA A 214 7.98 19.13 -0.71
CA ALA A 214 8.04 17.85 -1.42
C ALA A 214 9.43 17.65 -2.05
N ASN A 215 9.92 18.64 -2.78
CA ASN A 215 11.27 18.64 -3.37
C ASN A 215 12.38 18.49 -2.32
N SER A 216 12.24 19.15 -1.16
CA SER A 216 13.19 18.99 -0.06
C SER A 216 13.18 17.57 0.51
N LEU A 217 12.01 16.96 0.68
CA LEU A 217 11.88 15.59 1.18
C LEU A 217 12.45 14.59 0.18
N GLU A 218 12.19 14.79 -1.11
CA GLU A 218 12.73 13.95 -2.18
C GLU A 218 14.26 14.03 -2.25
N ARG A 219 14.85 15.23 -2.09
CA ARG A 219 16.31 15.37 -1.95
C ARG A 219 16.86 14.64 -0.73
N LYS A 220 16.19 14.69 0.42
CA LYS A 220 16.59 13.95 1.63
C LYS A 220 16.51 12.44 1.40
N LEU A 221 15.43 11.97 0.79
CA LEU A 221 15.22 10.56 0.45
C LEU A 221 16.31 10.06 -0.51
N ASN A 222 16.65 10.83 -1.54
CA ASN A 222 17.72 10.50 -2.49
C ASN A 222 19.11 10.48 -1.82
N ARG A 223 19.39 11.39 -0.87
CA ARG A 223 20.62 11.35 -0.06
C ARG A 223 20.69 10.09 0.81
N LEU A 224 19.58 9.71 1.44
CA LEU A 224 19.49 8.50 2.25
C LEU A 224 19.68 7.25 1.39
N LYS A 225 19.01 7.13 0.24
CA LYS A 225 19.21 6.03 -0.72
C LYS A 225 20.68 5.87 -1.11
N LYS A 226 21.34 6.97 -1.53
CA LYS A 226 22.78 6.95 -1.86
C LYS A 226 23.66 6.54 -0.67
N ARG A 227 23.30 6.94 0.55
CA ARG A 227 24.05 6.58 1.76
C ARG A 227 23.90 5.09 2.05
N VAL A 228 22.68 4.54 1.95
CA VAL A 228 22.38 3.11 2.09
C VAL A 228 23.18 2.29 1.08
N GLU A 229 23.18 2.68 -0.20
CA GLU A 229 23.96 2.03 -1.26
C GLU A 229 25.47 2.02 -0.96
N LYS A 230 26.02 3.15 -0.49
CA LYS A 230 27.44 3.24 -0.07
C LYS A 230 27.75 2.35 1.12
N THR A 231 26.87 2.29 2.13
CA THR A 231 27.06 1.37 3.25
C THR A 231 26.96 -0.09 2.82
N MET A 232 26.02 -0.47 1.94
CA MET A 232 25.91 -1.85 1.47
C MET A 232 27.11 -2.29 0.63
N THR A 233 27.61 -1.41 -0.24
CA THR A 233 28.85 -1.69 -0.99
C THR A 233 30.06 -1.82 -0.07
N SER A 234 30.19 -0.95 0.95
CA SER A 234 31.25 -1.06 1.96
C SER A 234 31.15 -2.37 2.77
N LEU A 235 29.95 -2.77 3.18
CA LEU A 235 29.70 -4.00 3.95
C LEU A 235 30.01 -5.25 3.11
N ASN A 236 29.61 -5.26 1.83
CA ASN A 236 29.95 -6.35 0.91
C ASN A 236 31.45 -6.44 0.66
N ASN A 237 32.14 -5.31 0.50
CA ASN A 237 33.60 -5.29 0.35
C ASN A 237 34.30 -5.83 1.60
N LYS A 238 33.84 -5.42 2.79
CA LYS A 238 34.38 -5.92 4.07
C LYS A 238 34.14 -7.43 4.23
N LYS A 239 32.94 -7.91 3.93
CA LYS A 239 32.63 -9.35 3.90
C LYS A 239 33.55 -10.13 2.93
N GLY A 240 33.83 -9.54 1.76
CA GLY A 240 34.79 -10.10 0.80
C GLY A 240 36.22 -10.17 1.35
N GLN A 241 36.69 -9.10 2.00
CA GLN A 241 38.00 -9.06 2.65
C GLN A 241 38.12 -10.05 3.82
N ASP A 242 37.11 -10.12 4.68
CA ASP A 242 37.07 -11.05 5.82
C ASP A 242 37.11 -12.51 5.33
N LYS A 243 36.42 -12.83 4.22
CA LYS A 243 36.50 -14.15 3.59
C LYS A 243 37.92 -14.48 3.10
N ILE A 244 38.61 -13.51 2.49
CA ILE A 244 40.00 -13.68 2.02
C ILE A 244 40.95 -13.90 3.21
N LEU A 245 40.79 -13.13 4.29
CA LEU A 245 41.59 -13.26 5.50
C LEU A 245 41.38 -14.62 6.17
N ALA A 246 40.13 -15.03 6.38
CA ALA A 246 39.80 -16.34 6.93
C ALA A 246 40.39 -17.48 6.07
N GLN A 247 40.37 -17.36 4.75
CA GLN A 247 40.94 -18.36 3.86
C GLN A 247 42.47 -18.38 3.90
N ARG A 248 43.13 -17.22 4.07
CA ARG A 248 44.59 -17.15 4.30
C ARG A 248 44.99 -17.79 5.62
N GLU A 249 44.25 -17.54 6.69
CA GLU A 249 44.49 -18.16 8.00
C GLU A 249 44.27 -19.68 7.95
N ALA A 250 43.17 -20.15 7.36
CA ALA A 250 42.91 -21.57 7.17
C ALA A 250 44.01 -22.27 6.36
N ASN A 251 44.52 -21.62 5.31
CA ASN A 251 45.63 -22.14 4.51
C ASN A 251 46.95 -22.18 5.30
N LYS A 252 47.21 -21.19 6.16
CA LYS A 252 48.38 -21.17 7.04
C LYS A 252 48.30 -22.34 8.05
N LEU A 253 47.15 -22.49 8.71
CA LEU A 253 46.90 -23.57 9.67
C LEU A 253 47.07 -24.95 9.02
N THR A 254 46.53 -25.13 7.81
CA THR A 254 46.64 -26.39 7.06
C THR A 254 48.10 -26.72 6.72
N LYS A 255 48.90 -25.73 6.32
CA LYS A 255 50.34 -25.94 6.04
C LYS A 255 51.12 -26.30 7.30
N GLU A 256 50.79 -25.68 8.42
CA GLU A 256 51.44 -25.93 9.71
C GLU A 256 51.09 -27.31 10.25
N LEU A 257 49.82 -27.71 10.15
CA LEU A 257 49.37 -29.08 10.44
C LEU A 257 50.09 -30.10 9.58
N LYS A 258 50.21 -29.88 8.25
CA LYS A 258 50.96 -30.78 7.36
C LYS A 258 52.41 -30.97 7.78
N ARG A 259 53.11 -29.89 8.16
CA ARG A 259 54.49 -29.97 8.65
C ARG A 259 54.59 -30.76 9.95
N ARG A 260 53.62 -30.59 10.86
CA ARG A 260 53.61 -31.28 12.15
C ARG A 260 53.30 -32.77 11.99
N VAL A 261 52.39 -33.13 11.09
CA VAL A 261 52.14 -34.53 10.72
C VAL A 261 53.40 -35.16 10.14
N GLN A 262 54.04 -34.51 9.17
CA GLN A 262 55.27 -35.01 8.56
C GLN A 262 56.43 -35.16 9.56
N PHE A 263 56.53 -34.25 10.54
CA PHE A 263 57.47 -34.39 11.64
C PHE A 263 57.17 -35.62 12.52
N MET A 264 55.90 -35.83 12.90
CA MET A 264 55.52 -37.01 13.68
C MET A 264 55.69 -38.31 12.89
N GLU A 265 55.42 -38.32 11.59
CA GLU A 265 55.70 -39.46 10.71
C GLU A 265 57.19 -39.82 10.71
N ASN A 266 58.09 -38.83 10.62
CA ASN A 266 59.53 -39.07 10.69
C ASN A 266 59.98 -39.61 12.05
N VAL A 267 59.44 -39.09 13.15
CA VAL A 267 59.77 -39.57 14.51
C VAL A 267 59.26 -41.00 14.71
N ASN A 268 58.04 -41.29 14.28
CA ASN A 268 57.49 -42.65 14.37
C ASN A 268 58.27 -43.64 13.50
N GLN A 269 58.78 -43.21 12.34
CA GLN A 269 59.62 -44.05 11.49
C GLN A 269 60.96 -44.38 12.18
N GLN A 270 61.61 -43.39 12.80
CA GLN A 270 62.83 -43.62 13.58
C GLN A 270 62.60 -44.58 14.74
N MET A 271 61.50 -44.42 15.47
CA MET A 271 61.14 -45.29 16.58
C MET A 271 60.82 -46.72 16.10
N ALA A 272 60.22 -46.87 14.90
CA ALA A 272 59.98 -48.17 14.30
C ALA A 272 61.30 -48.85 13.88
N ASP A 273 62.26 -48.09 13.35
CA ASP A 273 63.59 -48.61 12.98
C ASP A 273 64.37 -49.05 14.24
N GLU A 274 64.33 -48.27 15.33
CA GLU A 274 64.93 -48.64 16.64
C GLU A 274 64.31 -49.91 17.22
N ILE A 275 62.97 -50.03 17.22
CA ILE A 275 62.29 -51.25 17.67
C ILE A 275 62.68 -52.46 16.81
N GLN A 276 62.91 -52.26 15.51
CA GLN A 276 63.31 -53.33 14.61
C GLN A 276 64.76 -53.77 14.85
N GLU A 277 65.64 -52.86 15.27
CA GLU A 277 67.01 -53.15 15.72
C GLU A 277 66.99 -53.94 17.04
N ASP A 278 66.22 -53.49 18.04
CA ASP A 278 66.02 -54.20 19.31
C ASP A 278 65.45 -55.62 19.11
N ILE A 279 64.51 -55.79 18.17
CA ILE A 279 63.98 -57.12 17.80
C ILE A 279 65.08 -57.99 17.18
N GLY A 280 65.97 -57.42 16.38
CA GLY A 280 67.13 -58.14 15.82
C GLY A 280 68.06 -58.63 16.93
N GLU A 281 68.42 -57.75 17.87
CA GLU A 281 69.26 -58.12 19.02
C GLU A 281 68.62 -59.23 19.87
N LEU A 282 67.32 -59.16 20.12
CA LEU A 282 66.59 -60.19 20.87
C LEU A 282 66.50 -61.54 20.12
N GLN A 283 66.46 -61.51 18.79
CA GLN A 283 66.49 -62.73 17.97
C GLN A 283 67.88 -63.38 17.99
N ASP A 284 68.94 -62.57 17.93
CA ASP A 284 70.32 -63.06 18.05
C ASP A 284 70.55 -63.68 19.46
N ASP A 285 70.07 -63.03 20.52
CA ASP A 285 70.10 -63.58 21.89
C ASP A 285 69.28 -64.90 22.03
N GLU A 286 68.14 -65.00 21.32
CA GLU A 286 67.32 -66.22 21.29
C GLU A 286 68.08 -67.38 20.60
N ASP A 287 68.75 -67.10 19.47
CA ASP A 287 69.55 -68.08 18.74
C ASP A 287 70.78 -68.54 19.57
N ASP A 288 71.48 -67.64 20.26
CA ASP A 288 72.59 -67.98 21.17
C ASP A 288 72.12 -68.90 22.32
N LEU A 289 70.96 -68.62 22.91
CA LEU A 289 70.37 -69.45 23.95
C LEU A 289 69.93 -70.83 23.43
N LEU A 290 69.43 -70.91 22.19
CA LEU A 290 69.09 -72.18 21.56
C LEU A 290 70.34 -73.04 21.29
N ASP A 291 71.44 -72.42 20.86
CA ASP A 291 72.73 -73.09 20.68
C ASP A 291 73.29 -73.63 22.02
N ASP A 292 73.19 -72.85 23.09
CA ASP A 292 73.56 -73.27 24.45
C ASP A 292 72.71 -74.45 24.95
N ILE A 293 71.39 -74.43 24.66
CA ILE A 293 70.48 -75.53 24.97
C ILE A 293 70.87 -76.79 24.20
N ASP A 294 71.24 -76.69 22.93
CA ASP A 294 71.71 -77.80 22.12
C ASP A 294 73.04 -78.37 22.62
N GLU A 295 73.95 -77.53 23.09
CA GLU A 295 75.21 -77.97 23.68
C GLU A 295 74.99 -78.68 25.03
N LEU A 296 74.07 -78.18 25.85
CA LEU A 296 73.65 -78.83 27.10
C LEU A 296 72.95 -80.16 26.83
N ASN A 297 72.08 -80.25 25.82
CA ASN A 297 71.43 -81.49 25.42
C ASN A 297 72.43 -82.54 24.91
N LYS A 298 73.47 -82.13 24.18
CA LYS A 298 74.59 -83.01 23.79
C LYS A 298 75.36 -83.51 25.00
N LYS A 299 75.63 -82.66 26.00
CA LYS A 299 76.26 -83.05 27.27
C LYS A 299 75.38 -84.02 28.07
N ILE A 300 74.07 -83.78 28.16
CA ILE A 300 73.10 -84.68 28.82
C ILE A 300 73.04 -86.04 28.12
N SER A 301 73.02 -86.06 26.79
CA SER A 301 73.06 -87.29 26.00
C SER A 301 74.33 -88.11 26.27
N THR A 302 75.49 -87.46 26.29
CA THR A 302 76.76 -88.14 26.61
C THR A 302 76.81 -88.66 28.05
N TYR A 303 76.30 -87.91 29.03
CA TYR A 303 76.21 -88.39 30.41
C TYR A 303 75.23 -89.55 30.56
N ASN A 304 74.08 -89.51 29.90
CA ASN A 304 73.11 -90.62 29.92
C ASN A 304 73.67 -91.89 29.28
N LEU A 305 74.44 -91.78 28.19
CA LEU A 305 75.11 -92.92 27.57
C LEU A 305 76.14 -93.55 28.53
N LYS A 306 76.96 -92.72 29.16
CA LYS A 306 78.00 -93.13 30.10
C LYS A 306 77.42 -93.74 31.38
N ASN A 307 76.28 -93.23 31.85
CA ASN A 307 75.57 -93.77 33.00
C ASN A 307 74.91 -95.12 32.68
N LYS A 308 74.43 -95.31 31.45
CA LYS A 308 73.88 -96.59 30.98
C LYS A 308 74.97 -97.66 30.86
N GLU A 309 76.13 -97.32 30.29
CA GLU A 309 77.30 -98.20 30.22
C GLU A 309 77.79 -98.62 31.61
N LEU A 310 77.89 -97.68 32.56
CA LEU A 310 78.27 -97.98 33.96
C LEU A 310 77.24 -98.84 34.69
N ASN A 311 75.94 -98.65 34.41
CA ASN A 311 74.88 -99.46 35.02
C ASN A 311 74.86 -100.89 34.47
N ASP A 312 75.12 -101.06 33.18
CA ASP A 312 75.21 -102.37 32.53
C ASP A 312 76.47 -103.12 33.00
N GLU A 313 77.61 -102.43 33.13
CA GLU A 313 78.85 -103.00 33.69
C GLU A 313 78.70 -103.37 35.19
N GLY A 314 77.93 -102.58 35.94
CA GLY A 314 77.58 -102.82 37.33
C GLY A 314 76.67 -104.03 37.53
N LYS A 315 75.61 -104.16 36.71
CA LYS A 315 74.72 -105.33 36.69
C LYS A 315 75.47 -106.61 36.35
N GLN A 316 76.35 -106.57 35.35
CA GLN A 316 77.11 -107.74 34.91
C GLN A 316 78.12 -108.21 35.97
N LYS A 317 78.73 -107.29 36.72
CA LYS A 317 79.59 -107.62 37.88
C LYS A 317 78.79 -108.17 39.06
N LEU A 318 77.58 -107.65 39.33
CA LEU A 318 76.70 -108.16 40.38
C LEU A 318 76.20 -109.58 40.08
N GLU A 319 75.78 -109.85 38.84
CA GLU A 319 75.38 -111.20 38.41
C GLU A 319 76.55 -112.19 38.51
N ASN A 320 77.76 -111.79 38.11
CA ASN A 320 78.96 -112.62 38.27
C ASN A 320 79.32 -112.89 39.74
N PHE A 321 79.21 -111.88 40.62
CA PHE A 321 79.44 -112.10 42.06
C PHE A 321 78.36 -112.96 42.68
N GLN A 322 77.10 -112.83 42.27
CA GLN A 322 75.99 -113.63 42.76
C GLN A 322 76.10 -115.10 42.29
N ALA A 323 76.58 -115.32 41.06
CA ALA A 323 76.94 -116.65 40.56
C ALA A 323 78.13 -117.26 41.32
N GLN A 324 79.17 -116.47 41.61
CA GLN A 324 80.34 -116.91 42.39
C GLN A 324 79.98 -117.22 43.86
N LEU A 325 79.08 -116.43 44.47
CA LEU A 325 78.63 -116.65 45.84
C LEU A 325 77.77 -117.93 45.95
N ASN A 326 76.87 -118.15 44.99
CA ASN A 326 76.07 -119.37 44.92
C ASN A 326 76.94 -120.62 44.64
N ALA A 327 78.00 -120.49 43.84
CA ALA A 327 78.99 -121.55 43.64
C ALA A 327 79.79 -121.85 44.93
N LEU A 328 80.16 -120.82 45.70
CA LEU A 328 80.84 -120.96 47.01
C LEU A 328 79.95 -121.59 48.07
N ILE A 329 78.66 -121.25 48.13
CA ILE A 329 77.69 -121.85 49.05
C ILE A 329 77.47 -123.34 48.69
N SER A 330 77.32 -123.67 47.41
CA SER A 330 77.22 -125.06 46.94
C SER A 330 78.51 -125.86 47.20
N ALA A 331 79.69 -125.25 47.01
CA ALA A 331 80.97 -125.89 47.30
C ALA A 331 81.19 -126.09 48.81
N ALA A 332 80.82 -125.11 49.64
CA ALA A 332 80.91 -125.22 51.10
C ALA A 332 79.95 -126.27 51.69
N ALA A 333 78.77 -126.45 51.09
CA ALA A 333 77.83 -127.50 51.47
C ALA A 333 78.35 -128.92 51.15
N ALA A 334 79.16 -129.09 50.10
CA ALA A 334 79.70 -130.38 49.66
C ALA A 334 80.97 -130.85 50.42
N ILE A 335 81.58 -130.00 51.25
CA ILE A 335 82.80 -130.34 52.01
C ILE A 335 82.58 -131.42 53.08
N LYS A 336 81.33 -131.63 53.53
CA LYS A 336 81.02 -132.62 54.58
C LYS A 336 81.18 -134.07 54.12
N ASP A 337 81.16 -134.34 52.81
CA ASP A 337 81.14 -135.69 52.24
C ASP A 337 82.43 -136.09 51.48
N THR A 338 83.50 -135.28 51.58
CA THR A 338 84.75 -135.48 50.82
C THR A 338 85.90 -136.01 51.68
N PRO A 339 86.74 -136.94 51.16
CA PRO A 339 87.87 -137.51 51.89
C PRO A 339 88.96 -136.46 52.17
N LEU A 340 89.68 -136.62 53.29
CA LEU A 340 90.61 -135.63 53.86
C LEU A 340 91.64 -135.06 52.86
N GLN A 341 92.06 -135.86 51.87
CA GLN A 341 93.03 -135.46 50.86
C GLN A 341 92.51 -134.39 49.88
N GLU A 342 91.20 -134.38 49.56
CA GLU A 342 90.59 -133.38 48.68
C GLU A 342 90.22 -132.09 49.43
N GLN A 343 89.89 -132.19 50.73
CA GLN A 343 89.69 -131.01 51.58
C GLN A 343 90.95 -130.13 51.66
N ILE A 344 92.14 -130.74 51.70
CA ILE A 344 93.42 -130.02 51.70
C ILE A 344 93.64 -129.26 50.38
N ASN A 345 93.24 -129.85 49.24
CA ASN A 345 93.33 -129.17 47.93
C ASN A 345 92.35 -128.00 47.79
N ILE A 346 91.14 -128.14 48.32
CA ILE A 346 90.11 -127.07 48.31
C ILE A 346 90.53 -125.90 49.23
N ILE A 347 91.01 -126.19 50.44
CA ILE A 347 91.51 -125.18 51.37
C ILE A 347 92.76 -124.49 50.77
N GLY A 348 93.62 -125.24 50.10
CA GLY A 348 94.78 -124.71 49.37
C GLY A 348 94.39 -123.71 48.27
N ALA A 349 93.40 -124.05 47.43
CA ALA A 349 92.91 -123.21 46.35
C ALA A 349 92.18 -121.94 46.85
N VAL A 350 91.42 -122.04 47.95
CA VAL A 350 90.76 -120.88 48.58
C VAL A 350 91.78 -119.93 49.20
N SER A 351 92.85 -120.45 49.82
CA SER A 351 93.91 -119.62 50.41
C SER A 351 94.71 -118.84 49.35
N THR A 352 94.97 -119.43 48.18
CA THR A 352 95.59 -118.71 47.04
C THR A 352 94.66 -117.67 46.42
N ALA A 353 93.35 -117.94 46.33
CA ALA A 353 92.38 -116.96 45.85
C ALA A 353 92.21 -115.75 46.80
N VAL A 354 92.18 -115.98 48.12
CA VAL A 354 92.14 -114.92 49.14
C VAL A 354 93.44 -114.10 49.13
N GLY A 355 94.60 -114.75 48.93
CA GLY A 355 95.89 -114.09 48.76
C GLY A 355 95.98 -113.20 47.51
N ALA A 356 95.31 -113.57 46.42
CA ALA A 356 95.21 -112.74 45.22
C ALA A 356 94.32 -111.51 45.44
N HIS A 357 93.21 -111.66 46.19
CA HIS A 357 92.32 -110.55 46.54
C HIS A 357 92.98 -109.52 47.48
N GLY A 358 93.83 -109.95 48.41
CA GLY A 358 94.61 -109.03 49.26
C GLY A 358 95.59 -108.13 48.49
N LYS A 359 96.14 -108.62 47.37
CA LYS A 359 97.02 -107.83 46.49
C LYS A 359 96.27 -106.78 45.66
N ALA A 360 95.00 -107.03 45.34
CA ALA A 360 94.14 -106.06 44.65
C ALA A 360 93.70 -104.91 45.58
N ALA A 361 93.39 -105.21 46.85
CA ALA A 361 93.01 -104.20 47.85
C ALA A 361 94.15 -103.21 48.15
N THR A 362 95.40 -103.70 48.22
CA THR A 362 96.58 -102.85 48.41
C THR A 362 96.94 -102.00 47.18
N ALA A 363 96.57 -102.43 45.97
CA ALA A 363 96.69 -101.60 44.76
C ALA A 363 95.68 -100.43 44.76
N ALA A 364 94.46 -100.65 45.26
CA ALA A 364 93.43 -99.61 45.39
C ALA A 364 93.83 -98.52 46.42
N GLU A 365 94.44 -98.90 47.55
CA GLU A 365 94.95 -97.92 48.52
C GLU A 365 96.08 -97.05 47.95
N ARG A 366 96.96 -97.59 47.10
CA ARG A 366 98.00 -96.79 46.42
C ARG A 366 97.42 -95.77 45.45
N ILE A 367 96.34 -96.10 44.73
CA ILE A 367 95.65 -95.17 43.85
C ILE A 367 94.99 -94.06 44.68
N LYS A 368 94.38 -94.39 45.82
CA LYS A 368 93.78 -93.41 46.73
C LYS A 368 94.82 -92.41 47.27
N HIS A 369 96.02 -92.87 47.63
CA HIS A 369 97.12 -91.98 48.01
C HIS A 369 97.64 -91.11 46.87
N LYS A 370 97.65 -91.63 45.63
CA LYS A 370 98.10 -90.87 44.45
C LYS A 370 97.11 -89.76 44.06
N VAL A 371 95.80 -90.00 44.23
CA VAL A 371 94.75 -88.98 44.07
C VAL A 371 94.87 -87.90 45.16
N ALA A 372 95.12 -88.27 46.41
CA ALA A 372 95.33 -87.31 47.49
C ALA A 372 96.57 -86.42 47.25
N TYR A 373 97.66 -86.98 46.70
CA TYR A 373 98.85 -86.21 46.31
C TYR A 373 98.60 -85.25 45.14
N LEU A 374 97.83 -85.68 44.13
CA LEU A 374 97.48 -84.84 42.99
C LEU A 374 96.55 -83.67 43.39
N ASN A 375 95.60 -83.90 44.30
CA ASN A 375 94.74 -82.82 44.82
C ASN A 375 95.56 -81.76 45.58
N LYS A 376 96.53 -82.17 46.38
CA LYS A 376 97.42 -81.24 47.10
C LYS A 376 98.33 -80.44 46.17
N ARG A 377 98.68 -80.98 45.02
CA ARG A 377 99.44 -80.30 43.96
C ARG A 377 98.59 -79.30 43.18
N LEU A 378 97.32 -79.59 42.98
CA LEU A 378 96.34 -78.70 42.34
C LEU A 378 96.04 -77.49 43.23
N GLU A 379 95.93 -77.67 44.54
CA GLU A 379 95.80 -76.55 45.50
C GLU A 379 97.01 -75.61 45.46
N ASN A 380 98.24 -76.16 45.37
CA ASN A 380 99.45 -75.33 45.24
C ASN A 380 99.54 -74.61 43.88
N GLN A 381 99.05 -75.20 42.79
CA GLN A 381 99.00 -74.54 41.48
C GLN A 381 97.93 -73.45 41.41
N MET A 382 96.85 -73.54 42.18
CA MET A 382 95.89 -72.44 42.32
C MET A 382 96.41 -71.30 43.20
N ALA A 383 97.30 -71.59 44.16
CA ALA A 383 97.96 -70.56 44.97
C ALA A 383 99.00 -69.75 44.17
N ASP A 384 99.70 -70.40 43.22
CA ASP A 384 100.66 -69.71 42.32
C ASP A 384 99.95 -68.86 41.23
N LEU A 385 98.67 -69.11 40.94
CA LEU A 385 97.84 -68.35 39.99
C LEU A 385 97.16 -67.10 40.59
N GLN A 386 97.39 -66.78 41.87
CA GLN A 386 96.96 -65.51 42.50
C GLN A 386 98.08 -64.45 42.57
N LEU A 387 99.26 -64.73 41.98
CA LEU A 387 100.39 -63.80 41.85
C LEU A 387 100.61 -63.29 40.40
N ILE A 388 99.60 -63.47 39.54
CA ILE A 388 99.35 -62.80 38.25
C ILE A 388 97.89 -62.34 38.31
#